data_AF-A0A958HLW3-F1
#
_entry.id   AF-A0A958HLW3-F1
#
_cell.length_a   1.000
_cell.length_b   1.000
_cell.length_c   1.000
_cell.angle_alpha   90.00
_cell.angle_beta   90.00
_cell.angle_gamma   90.00
#
_symmetry.space_group_name_H-M   'P 1'
#
loop_
_entity.id
_entity.type
_entity.pdbx_description
1 polymer ?
#
loop_
_entity_poly.entity_id
_entity_poly.type
_entity_poly.pdbx_seq_one_letter_code
_entity_poly.pdbx_strand_id
1 'polypeptide(L)'
;MYPDYQQVVQAYRALRQQYDQLAVHEQQQAQRIAQLERALTQATQGRPAAPATAGDAGQMQALARRIAELERELAREQQAAERAEQQADRLEQESRNALERNREAEQKLAVAQEQIDQLRTQLAEAGDATEWRDRFLRQQADADNFRRRQERRFAQQAAEERRSMLRDMLPLADNLDLGLQHVAQDAAGDDPRLQGYAANLRAVRQAFLDTLERYGVRSIAALGEPFDPNQHEALGHLASDSVPEGHVAHVAQAGFADGDGLVRPARVLISTGPTDSQTAVSR
;
A
#
# COMPACT_ATOMS: atom_id res chain seq x y z
N MET A 1 35.04 -18.76 13.91
CA MET A 1 36.21 -19.01 14.76
C MET A 1 37.15 -19.94 13.98
N TYR A 2 38.12 -19.38 13.25
CA TYR A 2 38.97 -20.17 12.35
C TYR A 2 39.98 -21.00 13.15
N PRO A 3 39.95 -22.34 13.10
CA PRO A 3 40.86 -23.22 13.86
C PRO A 3 42.33 -23.10 13.42
N ASP A 4 42.57 -22.52 12.25
CA ASP A 4 43.87 -22.48 11.57
C ASP A 4 44.88 -21.52 12.23
N TYR A 5 44.42 -20.37 12.75
CA TYR A 5 45.32 -19.34 13.29
C TYR A 5 46.06 -19.78 14.56
N GLN A 6 45.35 -20.46 15.47
CA GLN A 6 45.93 -20.96 16.71
C GLN A 6 46.98 -22.05 16.44
N GLN A 7 46.76 -22.91 15.43
CA GLN A 7 47.69 -23.97 15.05
C GLN A 7 48.96 -23.39 14.41
N VAL A 8 48.82 -22.38 13.54
CA VAL A 8 49.97 -21.69 12.92
C VAL A 8 50.82 -20.97 13.97
N VAL A 9 50.21 -20.28 14.93
CA VAL A 9 50.95 -19.59 16.01
C VAL A 9 51.69 -20.58 16.92
N GLN A 10 51.10 -21.75 17.21
CA GLN A 10 51.77 -22.80 17.98
C GLN A 10 52.95 -23.41 17.21
N ALA A 11 52.77 -23.69 15.91
CA ALA A 11 53.83 -24.20 15.05
C ALA A 11 55.01 -23.21 14.93
N TYR A 12 54.72 -21.91 14.78
CA TYR A 12 55.75 -20.86 14.75
C TYR A 12 56.55 -20.79 16.06
N ARG A 13 55.89 -20.84 17.22
CA ARG A 13 56.58 -20.86 18.54
C ARG A 13 57.49 -22.08 18.70
N ALA A 14 57.03 -23.26 18.27
CA ALA A 14 57.82 -24.48 18.33
C ALA A 14 59.05 -24.42 17.41
N LEU A 15 58.89 -23.88 16.19
CA LEU A 15 59.97 -23.71 15.24
C LEU A 15 61.02 -22.70 15.75
N ARG A 16 60.57 -21.60 16.38
CA ARG A 16 61.46 -20.61 16.99
C ARG A 16 62.28 -21.19 18.14
N GLN A 17 61.66 -22.01 19.00
CA GLN A 17 62.36 -22.70 20.08
C GLN A 17 63.41 -23.69 19.55
N GLN A 18 63.14 -24.39 18.44
CA GLN A 18 64.12 -25.29 17.81
C GLN A 18 65.32 -24.52 17.24
N TYR A 19 65.08 -23.36 16.62
CA TYR A 19 66.15 -22.48 16.15
C TYR A 19 67.04 -21.99 17.30
N ASP A 20 66.44 -21.52 18.39
CA ASP A 20 67.19 -21.06 19.57
C ASP A 20 68.06 -22.18 20.17
N GLN A 21 67.59 -23.43 20.15
CA GLN A 21 68.35 -24.60 20.59
C GLN A 21 69.52 -24.94 19.65
N LEU A 22 69.31 -24.84 18.33
CA LEU A 22 70.36 -25.05 17.33
C LEU A 22 71.46 -23.98 17.42
N ALA A 23 71.08 -22.71 17.62
CA ALA A 23 72.05 -21.62 17.79
C ALA A 23 72.96 -21.81 19.02
N VAL A 24 72.41 -22.33 20.13
CA VAL A 24 73.19 -22.69 21.33
C VAL A 24 74.15 -23.84 21.05
N HIS A 25 73.71 -24.85 20.29
CA HIS A 25 74.55 -25.99 19.90
C HIS A 25 75.71 -25.57 18.98
N GLU A 26 75.43 -24.71 18.01
CA GLU A 26 76.43 -24.13 17.11
C GLU A 26 77.52 -23.38 17.88
N GLN A 27 77.12 -22.57 18.88
CA GLN A 27 78.06 -21.86 19.75
C GLN A 27 78.96 -22.82 20.55
N GLN A 28 78.40 -23.94 21.04
CA GLN A 28 79.15 -24.97 21.77
C GLN A 28 80.14 -25.71 20.86
N GLN A 29 79.75 -26.02 19.61
CA GLN A 29 80.64 -26.65 18.63
C GLN A 29 81.80 -25.73 18.25
N ALA A 30 81.54 -24.45 17.98
CA ALA A 30 82.57 -23.45 17.67
C ALA A 30 83.59 -23.29 18.82
N GLN A 31 83.13 -23.28 20.07
CA GLN A 31 84.01 -23.26 21.25
C GLN A 31 84.90 -24.50 21.32
N ARG A 32 84.37 -25.68 20.96
CA ARG A 32 85.10 -26.95 20.97
C ARG A 32 86.17 -27.02 19.88
N ILE A 33 85.87 -26.51 18.69
CA ILE A 33 86.84 -26.35 17.59
C ILE A 33 87.97 -25.42 18.04
N ALA A 34 87.65 -24.26 18.58
CA ALA A 34 88.66 -23.31 19.08
C ALA A 34 89.55 -23.89 20.19
N GLN A 35 89.03 -24.78 21.05
CA GLN A 35 89.82 -25.49 22.05
C GLN A 35 90.80 -26.49 21.41
N LEU A 36 90.36 -27.23 20.40
CA LEU A 36 91.19 -28.20 19.68
C LEU A 36 92.30 -27.51 18.86
N GLU A 37 91.99 -26.39 18.21
CA GLU A 37 92.99 -25.57 17.49
C GLU A 37 94.06 -25.03 18.43
N ARG A 38 93.67 -24.57 19.63
CA ARG A 38 94.61 -24.14 20.68
C ARG A 38 95.50 -25.30 21.13
N ALA A 39 94.94 -26.48 21.34
CA ALA A 39 95.71 -27.68 21.70
C ALA A 39 96.70 -28.08 20.58
N LEU A 40 96.28 -27.98 19.32
CA LEU A 40 97.12 -28.27 18.16
C LEU A 40 98.25 -27.23 18.00
N THR A 41 97.97 -25.96 18.30
CA THR A 41 98.96 -24.87 18.31
C THR A 41 99.96 -25.00 19.46
N GLN A 42 99.52 -25.46 20.63
CA GLN A 42 100.40 -25.74 21.77
C GLN A 42 101.32 -26.94 21.50
N ALA A 43 100.81 -27.97 20.81
CA ALA A 43 101.60 -29.12 20.39
C ALA A 43 102.69 -28.77 19.35
N THR A 44 102.48 -27.72 18.54
CA THR A 44 103.46 -27.26 17.55
C THR A 44 104.48 -26.26 18.10
N GLN A 45 104.14 -25.47 19.13
CA GLN A 45 105.03 -24.44 19.71
C GLN A 45 105.96 -24.95 20.84
N GLY A 46 105.73 -26.14 21.40
CA GLY A 46 106.41 -26.64 22.61
C GLY A 46 107.62 -27.58 22.43
N ARG A 47 108.13 -27.85 21.22
CA ARG A 47 109.10 -28.96 21.00
C ARG A 47 110.51 -28.49 20.56
N PRO A 48 111.57 -28.71 21.34
CA PRO A 48 112.95 -28.52 20.89
C PRO A 48 113.40 -29.67 19.94
N ALA A 49 114.07 -29.27 18.86
CA ALA A 49 114.74 -30.03 17.79
C ALA A 49 115.03 -31.54 18.00
N ALA A 50 114.02 -32.41 17.85
CA ALA A 50 114.18 -33.86 17.65
C ALA A 50 113.22 -34.35 16.55
N PRO A 51 113.61 -35.33 15.71
CA PRO A 51 112.78 -35.76 14.59
C PRO A 51 111.46 -36.35 15.11
N ALA A 52 110.36 -35.78 14.65
CA ALA A 52 109.00 -36.21 15.02
C ALA A 52 108.85 -37.71 14.74
N THR A 53 108.43 -38.48 15.74
CA THR A 53 108.10 -39.89 15.59
C THR A 53 106.82 -40.03 14.77
N ALA A 54 106.72 -41.09 13.96
CA ALA A 54 105.56 -41.32 13.07
C ALA A 54 104.19 -41.33 13.79
N GLY A 55 104.17 -41.61 15.11
CA GLY A 55 102.98 -41.53 15.95
C GLY A 55 102.45 -40.11 16.16
N ASP A 56 103.33 -39.12 16.32
CA ASP A 56 102.94 -37.72 16.58
C ASP A 56 102.43 -37.04 15.30
N ALA A 57 103.03 -37.37 14.15
CA ALA A 57 102.52 -36.95 12.84
C ALA A 57 101.14 -37.54 12.54
N GLY A 58 100.90 -38.81 12.90
CA GLY A 58 99.60 -39.46 12.77
C GLY A 58 98.52 -38.84 13.68
N GLN A 59 98.88 -38.45 14.91
CA GLN A 59 97.97 -37.75 15.83
C GLN A 59 97.58 -36.36 15.31
N MET A 60 98.54 -35.59 14.77
CA MET A 60 98.24 -34.30 14.14
C MET A 60 97.33 -34.45 12.92
N GLN A 61 97.57 -35.47 12.08
CA GLN A 61 96.74 -35.72 10.89
C GLN A 61 95.33 -36.19 11.25
N ALA A 62 95.17 -36.91 12.36
CA ALA A 62 93.87 -37.31 12.90
C ALA A 62 93.09 -36.11 13.47
N LEU A 63 93.76 -35.21 14.21
CA LEU A 63 93.14 -33.98 14.71
C LEU A 63 92.73 -33.03 13.58
N ALA A 64 93.58 -32.86 12.56
CA ALA A 64 93.25 -32.04 11.39
C ALA A 64 92.03 -32.59 10.60
N ARG A 65 91.92 -33.91 10.45
CA ARG A 65 90.73 -34.55 9.84
C ARG A 65 89.48 -34.32 10.68
N ARG A 66 89.60 -34.41 12.02
CA ARG A 66 88.48 -34.19 12.92
C ARG A 66 87.99 -32.74 12.93
N ILE A 67 88.90 -31.77 12.83
CA ILE A 67 88.56 -30.35 12.70
C ILE A 67 87.82 -30.12 11.37
N ALA A 68 88.33 -30.63 10.25
CA ALA A 68 87.67 -30.48 8.95
C ALA A 68 86.29 -31.17 8.87
N GLU A 69 86.08 -32.28 9.60
CA GLU A 69 84.76 -32.89 9.77
C GLU A 69 83.80 -31.99 10.55
N LEU A 70 84.25 -31.46 11.69
CA LEU A 70 83.46 -30.57 12.53
C LEU A 70 83.12 -29.25 11.83
N GLU A 71 84.03 -28.68 11.04
CA GLU A 71 83.76 -27.48 10.22
C GLU A 71 82.67 -27.73 9.17
N ARG A 72 82.66 -28.92 8.56
CA ARG A 72 81.61 -29.31 7.59
C ARG A 72 80.26 -29.56 8.26
N GLU A 73 80.26 -30.11 9.48
CA GLU A 73 79.05 -30.27 10.29
C GLU A 73 78.49 -28.91 10.72
N LEU A 74 79.34 -28.00 11.22
CA LEU A 74 78.98 -26.64 11.60
C LEU A 74 78.39 -25.86 10.42
N ALA A 75 79.00 -25.93 9.23
CA ALA A 75 78.49 -25.27 8.04
C ALA A 75 77.11 -25.83 7.58
N ARG A 76 76.85 -27.11 7.81
CA ARG A 76 75.53 -27.72 7.52
C ARG A 76 74.48 -27.29 8.54
N GLU A 77 74.85 -27.20 9.82
CA GLU A 77 73.97 -26.69 10.89
C GLU A 77 73.63 -25.22 10.67
N GLN A 78 74.60 -24.38 10.30
CA GLN A 78 74.39 -22.97 9.95
C GLN A 78 73.40 -22.80 8.78
N GLN A 79 73.59 -23.55 7.69
CA GLN A 79 72.66 -23.50 6.56
C GLN A 79 71.26 -24.03 6.91
N ALA A 80 71.16 -25.01 7.82
CA ALA A 80 69.87 -25.49 8.29
C ALA A 80 69.17 -24.45 9.20
N ALA A 81 69.93 -23.77 10.05
CA ALA A 81 69.44 -22.69 10.91
C ALA A 81 68.93 -21.50 10.07
N GLU A 82 69.71 -21.02 9.09
CA GLU A 82 69.29 -19.94 8.19
C GLU A 82 67.99 -20.27 7.43
N ARG A 83 67.84 -21.51 6.96
CA ARG A 83 66.61 -21.96 6.28
C ARG A 83 65.41 -22.00 7.24
N ALA A 84 65.63 -22.45 8.48
CA ALA A 84 64.60 -22.49 9.50
C ALA A 84 64.14 -21.08 9.91
N GLU A 85 65.07 -20.12 10.01
CA GLU A 85 64.78 -18.72 10.30
C GLU A 85 63.96 -18.08 9.17
N GLN A 86 64.39 -18.25 7.91
CA GLN A 86 63.63 -17.76 6.75
C GLN A 86 62.22 -18.36 6.66
N GLN A 87 62.06 -19.62 7.07
CA GLN A 87 60.75 -20.28 7.10
C GLN A 87 59.88 -19.76 8.26
N ALA A 88 60.47 -19.47 9.42
CA ALA A 88 59.78 -18.85 10.54
C ALA A 88 59.25 -17.46 10.16
N ASP A 89 60.08 -16.61 9.56
CA ASP A 89 59.70 -15.24 9.17
C ASP A 89 58.55 -15.22 8.15
N ARG A 90 58.57 -16.16 7.18
CA ARG A 90 57.48 -16.32 6.20
C ARG A 90 56.16 -16.69 6.89
N LEU A 91 56.19 -17.68 7.78
CA LEU A 91 54.99 -18.12 8.51
C LEU A 91 54.45 -17.02 9.43
N GLU A 92 55.32 -16.19 10.02
CA GLU A 92 54.90 -15.05 10.83
C GLU A 92 54.18 -14.00 9.99
N GLN A 93 54.73 -13.66 8.81
CA GLN A 93 54.10 -12.73 7.88
C GLN A 93 52.75 -13.26 7.37
N GLU A 94 52.67 -14.54 7.01
CA GLU A 94 51.42 -15.18 6.60
C GLU A 94 50.36 -15.15 7.71
N SER A 95 50.76 -15.43 8.95
CA SER A 95 49.89 -15.37 10.13
C SER A 95 49.37 -13.94 10.37
N ARG A 96 50.25 -12.93 10.28
CA ARG A 96 49.86 -11.51 10.44
C ARG A 96 48.85 -11.09 9.35
N ASN A 97 49.14 -11.44 8.09
CA ASN A 97 48.24 -11.15 6.97
C ASN A 97 46.88 -11.86 7.10
N ALA A 98 46.87 -13.10 7.60
CA ALA A 98 45.65 -13.85 7.85
C ALA A 98 44.79 -13.21 8.96
N LEU A 99 45.43 -12.70 10.03
CA LEU A 99 44.73 -11.99 11.11
C LEU A 99 44.10 -10.68 10.63
N GLU A 100 44.81 -9.90 9.81
CA GLU A 100 44.29 -8.66 9.24
C GLU A 100 43.08 -8.91 8.33
N ARG A 101 43.19 -9.89 7.43
CA ARG A 101 42.06 -10.31 6.57
C ARG A 101 40.85 -10.75 7.37
N ASN A 102 41.06 -11.45 8.49
CA ASN A 102 39.97 -11.91 9.34
C ASN A 102 39.30 -10.72 10.06
N ARG A 103 40.07 -9.76 10.58
CA ARG A 103 39.53 -8.52 11.15
C ARG A 103 38.73 -7.71 10.15
N GLU A 104 39.23 -7.56 8.92
CA GLU A 104 38.49 -6.89 7.84
C GLU A 104 37.19 -7.62 7.49
N ALA A 105 37.20 -8.95 7.46
CA ALA A 105 36.02 -9.75 7.21
C ALA A 105 34.98 -9.60 8.33
N GLU A 106 35.41 -9.62 9.60
CA GLU A 106 34.54 -9.39 10.76
C GLU A 106 33.93 -7.99 10.75
N GLN A 107 34.70 -6.95 10.40
CA GLN A 107 34.19 -5.59 10.26
C GLN A 107 33.18 -5.47 9.12
N LYS A 108 33.47 -6.04 7.95
CA LYS A 108 32.54 -6.05 6.81
C LYS A 108 31.24 -6.79 7.15
N LEU A 109 31.34 -7.90 7.89
CA LEU A 109 30.18 -8.66 8.33
C LEU A 109 29.33 -7.83 9.30
N ALA A 110 29.94 -7.15 10.27
CA ALA A 110 29.24 -6.29 11.22
C ALA A 110 28.48 -5.15 10.52
N VAL A 111 29.14 -4.46 9.58
CA VAL A 111 28.51 -3.39 8.78
C VAL A 111 27.35 -3.93 7.94
N ALA A 112 27.53 -5.09 7.29
CA ALA A 112 26.46 -5.71 6.51
C ALA A 112 25.26 -6.11 7.39
N GLN A 113 25.52 -6.61 8.61
CA GLN A 113 24.47 -6.97 9.56
C GLN A 113 23.64 -5.74 9.98
N GLU A 114 24.31 -4.62 10.31
CA GLU A 114 23.66 -3.37 10.67
C GLU A 114 22.81 -2.82 9.52
N GLN A 115 23.31 -2.87 8.29
CA GLN A 115 22.54 -2.48 7.10
C GLN A 115 21.30 -3.35 6.88
N ILE A 116 21.41 -4.66 7.10
CA ILE A 116 20.27 -5.59 7.01
C ILE A 116 19.20 -5.23 8.06
N ASP A 117 19.60 -4.94 9.29
CA ASP A 117 18.66 -4.61 10.36
C ASP A 117 18.00 -3.23 10.15
N GLN A 118 18.74 -2.25 9.62
CA GLN A 118 18.18 -0.97 9.18
C GLN A 118 17.14 -1.14 8.06
N LEU A 119 17.45 -1.93 7.03
CA LEU A 119 16.53 -2.22 5.92
C LEU A 119 15.28 -2.97 6.38
N ARG A 120 15.43 -3.92 7.32
CA ARG A 120 14.28 -4.63 7.94
C ARG A 120 13.38 -3.68 8.71
N THR A 121 13.96 -2.74 9.45
CA THR A 121 13.22 -1.73 10.20
C THR A 121 12.48 -0.80 9.25
N GLN A 122 13.14 -0.30 8.20
CA GLN A 122 12.50 0.53 7.17
C GLN A 122 11.37 -0.20 6.44
N LEU A 123 11.52 -1.50 6.16
CA LEU A 123 10.47 -2.31 5.54
C LEU A 123 9.26 -2.50 6.46
N ALA A 124 9.49 -2.64 7.77
CA ALA A 124 8.43 -2.70 8.78
C ALA A 124 7.75 -1.33 8.98
N GLU A 125 8.52 -0.24 9.00
CA GLU A 125 8.04 1.15 9.14
C GLU A 125 7.31 1.66 7.88
N ALA A 126 7.69 1.18 6.70
CA ALA A 126 7.01 1.49 5.44
C ALA A 126 5.53 1.10 5.47
N GLY A 127 5.11 0.31 6.48
CA GLY A 127 3.72 0.12 6.85
C GLY A 127 3.00 -0.74 5.84
N ASP A 128 2.68 -1.96 6.27
CA ASP A 128 1.59 -2.80 5.80
C ASP A 128 0.95 -2.32 4.50
N ALA A 129 1.52 -2.74 3.37
CA ALA A 129 0.91 -2.52 2.06
C ALA A 129 -0.58 -2.96 2.05
N THR A 130 -0.94 -3.86 2.96
CA THR A 130 -2.30 -4.26 3.32
C THR A 130 -3.14 -3.12 3.89
N GLU A 131 -2.65 -2.31 4.84
CA GLU A 131 -3.38 -1.16 5.39
C GLU A 131 -3.66 -0.11 4.32
N TRP A 132 -2.65 0.23 3.51
CA TRP A 132 -2.81 1.17 2.39
C TRP A 132 -3.80 0.65 1.35
N ARG A 133 -3.73 -0.65 1.03
CA ARG A 133 -4.66 -1.31 0.12
C ARG A 133 -6.10 -1.31 0.67
N ASP A 134 -6.27 -1.59 1.95
CA ASP A 134 -7.58 -1.58 2.62
C ASP A 134 -8.19 -0.18 2.70
N ARG A 135 -7.36 0.86 2.94
CA ARG A 135 -7.81 2.25 2.88
C ARG A 135 -8.23 2.64 1.46
N PHE A 136 -7.44 2.25 0.46
CA PHE A 136 -7.75 2.52 -0.95
C PHE A 136 -9.07 1.86 -1.38
N LEU A 137 -9.26 0.58 -1.06
CA LEU A 137 -10.50 -0.14 -1.38
C LEU A 137 -11.73 0.48 -0.70
N ARG A 138 -11.60 0.91 0.56
CA ARG A 138 -12.67 1.62 1.27
C ARG A 138 -13.00 2.95 0.60
N GLN A 139 -11.99 3.75 0.26
CA GLN A 139 -12.19 5.03 -0.44
C GLN A 139 -12.83 4.84 -1.82
N GLN A 140 -12.46 3.79 -2.55
CA GLN A 140 -13.07 3.46 -3.83
C GLN A 140 -14.56 3.11 -3.66
N ALA A 141 -14.89 2.29 -2.66
CA ALA A 141 -16.28 1.95 -2.35
C ALA A 141 -17.10 3.19 -1.93
N ASP A 142 -16.52 4.10 -1.14
CA ASP A 142 -17.16 5.36 -0.75
C ASP A 142 -17.42 6.27 -1.95
N ALA A 143 -16.48 6.35 -2.90
CA ALA A 143 -16.63 7.12 -4.13
C ALA A 143 -17.76 6.56 -5.01
N ASP A 144 -17.84 5.23 -5.17
CA ASP A 144 -18.91 4.58 -5.93
C ASP A 144 -20.28 4.78 -5.26
N ASN A 145 -20.34 4.66 -3.94
CA ASN A 145 -21.55 4.93 -3.17
C ASN A 145 -21.99 6.39 -3.28
N PHE A 146 -21.04 7.33 -3.25
CA PHE A 146 -21.29 8.75 -3.46
C PHE A 146 -21.84 9.00 -4.87
N ARG A 147 -21.22 8.45 -5.90
CA ARG A 147 -21.66 8.60 -7.30
C ARG A 147 -23.09 8.12 -7.50
N ARG A 148 -23.42 6.90 -7.07
CA ARG A 148 -24.79 6.35 -7.14
C ARG A 148 -25.80 7.16 -6.33
N ARG A 149 -25.37 7.77 -5.22
CA ARG A 149 -26.22 8.67 -4.43
C ARG A 149 -26.47 9.98 -5.17
N GLN A 150 -25.43 10.56 -5.78
CA GLN A 150 -25.57 11.79 -6.55
C GLN A 150 -26.45 11.59 -7.78
N GLU A 151 -26.26 10.52 -8.54
CA GLU A 151 -27.10 10.21 -9.70
C GLU A 151 -28.60 10.14 -9.33
N ARG A 152 -28.92 9.46 -8.21
CA ARG A 152 -30.30 9.42 -7.69
C ARG A 152 -30.80 10.80 -7.26
N ARG A 153 -29.97 11.61 -6.60
CA ARG A 153 -30.35 12.97 -6.18
C ARG A 153 -30.60 13.88 -7.38
N PHE A 154 -29.75 13.83 -8.40
CA PHE A 154 -29.94 14.60 -9.63
C PHE A 154 -31.23 14.21 -10.35
N ALA A 155 -31.52 12.91 -10.47
CA ALA A 155 -32.78 12.46 -11.08
C ALA A 155 -34.01 12.93 -10.29
N GLN A 156 -33.97 12.84 -8.96
CA GLN A 156 -35.05 13.32 -8.08
C GLN A 156 -35.22 14.84 -8.18
N GLN A 157 -34.12 15.59 -8.15
CA GLN A 157 -34.14 17.05 -8.25
C GLN A 157 -34.71 17.50 -9.61
N ALA A 158 -34.25 16.91 -10.72
CA ALA A 158 -34.76 17.24 -12.05
C ALA A 158 -36.26 16.92 -12.19
N ALA A 159 -36.73 15.83 -11.58
CA ALA A 159 -38.16 15.52 -11.54
C ALA A 159 -38.95 16.56 -10.73
N GLU A 160 -38.44 16.98 -9.56
CA GLU A 160 -39.14 17.97 -8.72
C GLU A 160 -39.13 19.37 -9.33
N GLU A 161 -38.04 19.80 -9.95
CA GLU A 161 -37.95 21.05 -10.69
C GLU A 161 -38.95 21.08 -11.85
N ARG A 162 -39.06 19.98 -12.61
CA ARG A 162 -40.08 19.82 -13.65
C ARG A 162 -41.50 19.95 -13.07
N ARG A 163 -41.80 19.28 -11.95
CA ARG A 163 -43.13 19.39 -11.30
C ARG A 163 -43.40 20.80 -10.79
N SER A 164 -42.39 21.51 -10.28
CA SER A 164 -42.52 22.92 -9.89
C SER A 164 -42.92 23.79 -11.07
N MET A 165 -42.21 23.65 -12.21
CA MET A 165 -42.54 24.39 -13.43
C MET A 165 -43.96 24.06 -13.94
N LEU A 166 -44.35 22.78 -13.89
CA LEU A 166 -45.71 22.36 -14.27
C LEU A 166 -46.77 22.96 -13.34
N ARG A 167 -46.53 23.01 -12.02
CA ARG A 167 -47.45 23.66 -11.06
C ARG A 167 -47.70 25.12 -11.40
N ASP A 168 -46.66 25.84 -11.82
CA ASP A 168 -46.79 27.26 -12.20
C ASP A 168 -47.49 27.46 -13.55
N MET A 169 -47.42 26.46 -14.45
CA MET A 169 -48.06 26.52 -15.77
C MET A 169 -49.52 26.04 -15.78
N LEU A 170 -49.91 25.12 -14.91
CA LEU A 170 -51.27 24.57 -14.89
C LEU A 170 -52.40 25.60 -14.69
N PRO A 171 -52.22 26.71 -13.94
CA PRO A 171 -53.20 27.80 -13.88
C PRO A 171 -53.59 28.38 -15.25
N LEU A 172 -52.74 28.25 -16.28
CA LEU A 172 -53.11 28.69 -17.63
C LEU A 172 -54.26 27.85 -18.19
N ALA A 173 -54.25 26.53 -17.99
CA ALA A 173 -55.35 25.66 -18.40
C ALA A 173 -56.63 25.95 -17.60
N ASP A 174 -56.49 26.21 -16.29
CA ASP A 174 -57.63 26.56 -15.44
C ASP A 174 -58.30 27.87 -15.88
N ASN A 175 -57.51 28.87 -16.27
CA ASN A 175 -58.04 30.12 -16.80
C ASN A 175 -58.74 29.95 -18.15
N LEU A 176 -58.27 29.03 -18.99
CA LEU A 176 -58.98 28.67 -20.24
C LEU A 176 -60.31 27.98 -19.92
N ASP A 177 -60.34 27.09 -18.92
CA ASP A 177 -61.57 26.45 -18.44
C ASP A 177 -62.56 27.47 -17.87
N LEU A 178 -62.08 28.42 -17.06
CA LEU A 178 -62.90 29.51 -16.53
C LEU A 178 -63.46 30.39 -17.66
N GLY A 179 -62.63 30.73 -18.66
CA GLY A 179 -63.07 31.49 -19.84
C GLY A 179 -64.16 30.76 -20.63
N LEU A 180 -64.02 29.44 -20.80
CA LEU A 180 -65.05 28.61 -21.45
C LEU A 180 -66.35 28.55 -20.64
N GLN A 181 -66.27 28.50 -19.30
CA GLN A 181 -67.44 28.54 -18.42
C GLN A 181 -68.18 29.88 -18.52
N HIS A 182 -67.47 31.01 -18.54
CA HIS A 182 -68.09 32.33 -18.72
C HIS A 182 -68.79 32.45 -20.07
N VAL A 183 -68.14 32.00 -21.16
CA VAL A 183 -68.78 32.01 -22.49
C VAL A 183 -70.04 31.14 -22.50
N ALA A 184 -70.05 30.00 -21.79
CA ALA A 184 -71.24 29.14 -21.69
C ALA A 184 -72.39 29.79 -20.88
N GLN A 185 -72.07 30.60 -19.87
CA GLN A 185 -73.06 31.33 -19.07
C GLN A 185 -73.62 32.56 -19.79
N ASP A 186 -72.78 33.27 -20.56
CA ASP A 186 -73.17 34.44 -21.36
C ASP A 186 -73.84 34.06 -22.69
N ALA A 187 -73.66 32.81 -23.17
CA ALA A 187 -74.29 32.27 -24.37
C ALA A 187 -75.79 31.96 -24.22
N ALA A 188 -76.52 32.82 -23.50
CA ALA A 188 -77.97 32.92 -23.58
C ALA A 188 -78.48 33.42 -24.97
N GLY A 189 -77.58 33.65 -25.93
CA GLY A 189 -77.90 33.92 -27.34
C GLY A 189 -76.93 33.21 -28.29
N ASP A 190 -77.47 32.64 -29.38
CA ASP A 190 -76.78 31.98 -30.49
C ASP A 190 -75.90 32.96 -31.32
N ASP A 191 -75.00 33.73 -30.71
CA ASP A 191 -74.05 34.55 -31.47
C ASP A 191 -72.95 33.67 -32.10
N PRO A 192 -72.87 33.55 -33.43
CA PRO A 192 -71.87 32.72 -34.10
C PRO A 192 -70.43 33.16 -33.80
N ARG A 193 -70.19 34.43 -33.43
CA ARG A 193 -68.86 34.93 -33.06
C ARG A 193 -68.39 34.39 -31.72
N LEU A 194 -69.29 34.34 -30.72
CA LEU A 194 -68.99 33.76 -29.41
C LEU A 194 -68.75 32.25 -29.51
N GLN A 195 -69.51 31.55 -30.36
CA GLN A 195 -69.29 30.14 -30.65
C GLN A 195 -67.91 29.88 -31.28
N GLY A 196 -67.50 30.71 -32.24
CA GLY A 196 -66.17 30.64 -32.86
C GLY A 196 -65.04 30.89 -31.86
N TYR A 197 -65.21 31.87 -30.95
CA TYR A 197 -64.24 32.13 -29.88
C TYR A 197 -64.15 30.96 -28.88
N ALA A 198 -65.29 30.40 -28.46
CA ALA A 198 -65.32 29.21 -27.60
C ALA A 198 -64.63 28.01 -28.26
N ALA A 199 -64.86 27.78 -29.56
CA ALA A 199 -64.20 26.71 -30.31
C ALA A 199 -62.67 26.89 -30.32
N ASN A 200 -62.19 28.12 -30.53
CA ASN A 200 -60.76 28.42 -30.48
C ASN A 200 -60.16 28.19 -29.08
N LEU A 201 -60.83 28.64 -28.01
CA LEU A 201 -60.38 28.38 -26.64
C LEU A 201 -60.32 26.89 -26.32
N ARG A 202 -61.31 26.10 -26.75
CA ARG A 202 -61.28 24.63 -26.62
C ARG A 202 -60.10 24.02 -27.38
N ALA A 203 -59.82 24.49 -28.60
CA ALA A 203 -58.71 23.99 -29.40
C ALA A 203 -57.34 24.30 -28.74
N VAL A 204 -57.15 25.51 -28.21
CA VAL A 204 -55.93 25.89 -27.48
C VAL A 204 -55.77 25.05 -26.22
N ARG A 205 -56.85 24.88 -25.45
CA ARG A 205 -56.85 24.03 -24.26
C ARG A 205 -56.48 22.58 -24.61
N GLN A 206 -57.08 22.02 -25.65
CA GLN A 206 -56.78 20.65 -26.07
C GLN A 206 -55.31 20.52 -26.49
N ALA A 207 -54.79 21.44 -27.30
CA ALA A 207 -53.39 21.43 -27.70
C ALA A 207 -52.42 21.53 -26.50
N PHE A 208 -52.80 22.27 -25.45
CA PHE A 208 -52.04 22.33 -24.20
C PHE A 208 -52.05 20.98 -23.47
N LEU A 209 -53.21 20.36 -23.30
CA LEU A 209 -53.33 19.04 -22.66
C LEU A 209 -52.60 17.94 -23.45
N ASP A 210 -52.74 17.93 -24.78
CA ASP A 210 -52.02 17.00 -25.66
C ASP A 210 -50.50 17.18 -25.52
N THR A 211 -50.04 18.41 -25.28
CA THR A 211 -48.61 18.68 -25.03
C THR A 211 -48.17 18.08 -23.70
N LEU A 212 -48.96 18.25 -22.63
CA LEU A 212 -48.67 17.64 -21.34
C LEU A 212 -48.62 16.11 -21.41
N GLU A 213 -49.57 15.49 -22.12
CA GLU A 213 -49.60 14.03 -22.30
C GLU A 213 -48.37 13.49 -23.03
N ARG A 214 -47.87 14.21 -24.05
CA ARG A 214 -46.61 13.84 -24.73
C ARG A 214 -45.41 13.79 -23.80
N TYR A 215 -45.41 14.59 -22.73
CA TYR A 215 -44.37 14.59 -21.69
C TYR A 215 -44.69 13.65 -20.52
N GLY A 216 -45.73 12.83 -20.61
CA GLY A 216 -46.10 11.85 -19.59
C GLY A 216 -46.94 12.43 -18.43
N VAL A 217 -47.38 13.68 -18.55
CA VAL A 217 -48.23 14.35 -17.56
C VAL A 217 -49.69 14.07 -17.90
N ARG A 218 -50.43 13.46 -16.98
CA ARG A 218 -51.81 13.03 -17.16
C ARG A 218 -52.74 13.69 -16.16
N SER A 219 -53.97 13.95 -16.59
CA SER A 219 -55.02 14.44 -15.68
C SER A 219 -55.55 13.30 -14.81
N ILE A 220 -55.84 13.60 -13.55
CA ILE A 220 -56.41 12.65 -12.58
C ILE A 220 -57.92 12.58 -12.82
N ALA A 221 -58.41 11.40 -13.21
CA ALA A 221 -59.83 11.13 -13.35
C ALA A 221 -60.47 11.03 -11.96
N ALA A 222 -60.97 12.17 -11.45
CA ALA A 222 -61.52 12.24 -10.09
C ALA A 222 -63.04 12.08 -10.04
N LEU A 223 -63.79 12.51 -11.07
CA LEU A 223 -65.26 12.55 -11.03
C LEU A 223 -65.87 11.14 -10.91
N GLY A 224 -66.71 10.91 -9.89
CA GLY A 224 -67.39 9.64 -9.64
C GLY A 224 -66.52 8.56 -8.99
N GLU A 225 -65.21 8.78 -8.88
CA GLU A 225 -64.28 7.87 -8.22
C GLU A 225 -64.30 8.06 -6.68
N PRO A 226 -63.89 7.05 -5.89
CA PRO A 226 -63.74 7.19 -4.44
C PRO A 226 -62.70 8.25 -4.10
N PHE A 227 -62.93 8.99 -3.02
CA PHE A 227 -61.99 10.00 -2.57
C PHE A 227 -60.67 9.39 -2.09
N ASP A 228 -59.55 9.69 -2.76
CA ASP A 228 -58.19 9.35 -2.35
C ASP A 228 -57.44 10.60 -1.82
N PRO A 229 -57.11 10.68 -0.51
CA PRO A 229 -56.35 11.79 0.05
C PRO A 229 -54.97 12.03 -0.58
N ASN A 230 -54.38 11.02 -1.23
CA ASN A 230 -53.08 11.18 -1.89
C ASN A 230 -53.18 11.92 -3.23
N GLN A 231 -54.37 11.96 -3.84
CA GLN A 231 -54.59 12.50 -5.19
C GLN A 231 -55.62 13.63 -5.21
N HIS A 232 -56.44 13.74 -4.16
CA HIS A 232 -57.57 14.66 -4.09
C HIS A 232 -57.47 15.58 -2.86
N GLU A 233 -57.84 16.84 -3.05
CA GLU A 233 -58.01 17.85 -2.01
C GLU A 233 -59.51 18.16 -1.88
N ALA A 234 -60.10 17.81 -0.74
CA ALA A 234 -61.51 18.04 -0.48
C ALA A 234 -61.78 19.51 -0.13
N LEU A 235 -62.55 20.21 -0.97
CA LEU A 235 -62.99 21.59 -0.70
C LEU A 235 -64.24 21.66 0.18
N GLY A 236 -65.00 20.58 0.22
CA GLY A 236 -66.25 20.52 0.93
C GLY A 236 -67.10 19.35 0.48
N HIS A 237 -68.35 19.38 0.90
CA HIS A 237 -69.33 18.35 0.64
C HIS A 237 -70.46 18.89 -0.24
N LEU A 238 -70.98 18.06 -1.15
CA LEU A 238 -72.10 18.38 -2.02
C LEU A 238 -73.07 17.20 -1.97
N ALA A 239 -74.34 17.47 -1.67
CA ALA A 239 -75.35 16.41 -1.72
C ALA A 239 -75.59 15.98 -3.18
N SER A 240 -75.63 14.67 -3.41
CA SER A 240 -75.81 14.11 -4.75
C SER A 240 -76.62 12.83 -4.67
N ASP A 241 -77.69 12.77 -5.45
CA ASP A 241 -78.52 11.57 -5.57
C ASP A 241 -77.92 10.54 -6.56
N SER A 242 -76.94 10.96 -7.36
CA SER A 242 -76.33 10.14 -8.43
C SER A 242 -74.95 9.60 -8.07
N VAL A 243 -74.24 10.21 -7.12
CA VAL A 243 -72.88 9.82 -6.72
C VAL A 243 -72.89 9.26 -5.30
N PRO A 244 -72.35 8.05 -5.06
CA PRO A 244 -72.35 7.43 -3.74
C PRO A 244 -71.62 8.29 -2.69
N GLU A 245 -72.02 8.17 -1.42
CA GLU A 245 -71.35 8.83 -0.30
C GLU A 245 -69.84 8.50 -0.29
N GLY A 246 -69.01 9.49 0.01
CA GLY A 246 -67.55 9.34 0.03
C GLY A 246 -66.86 9.30 -1.34
N HIS A 247 -67.62 9.44 -2.43
CA HIS A 247 -67.07 9.59 -3.79
C HIS A 247 -67.07 11.06 -4.22
N VAL A 248 -66.26 11.38 -5.23
CA VAL A 248 -66.17 12.73 -5.77
C VAL A 248 -67.42 13.07 -6.57
N ALA A 249 -68.24 13.99 -6.03
CA ALA A 249 -69.45 14.48 -6.67
C ALA A 249 -69.18 15.51 -7.76
N HIS A 250 -68.14 16.34 -7.58
CA HIS A 250 -67.77 17.38 -8.53
C HIS A 250 -66.28 17.70 -8.46
N VAL A 251 -65.67 18.03 -9.60
CA VAL A 251 -64.27 18.43 -9.71
C VAL A 251 -64.22 19.93 -9.99
N ALA A 252 -63.84 20.71 -8.99
CA ALA A 252 -63.72 22.17 -9.10
C ALA A 252 -62.42 22.57 -9.83
N GLN A 253 -61.34 21.81 -9.65
CA GLN A 253 -60.07 22.00 -10.35
C GLN A 253 -59.43 20.65 -10.66
N ALA A 254 -59.04 20.45 -11.92
CA ALA A 254 -58.45 19.19 -12.36
C ALA A 254 -57.06 18.95 -11.72
N GLY A 255 -56.84 17.73 -11.21
CA GLY A 255 -55.53 17.29 -10.73
C GLY A 255 -54.66 16.75 -11.85
N PHE A 256 -53.34 16.75 -11.64
CA PHE A 256 -52.37 16.26 -12.62
C PHE A 256 -51.25 15.47 -11.96
N ALA A 257 -50.81 14.40 -12.63
CA ALA A 257 -49.71 13.55 -12.23
C ALA A 257 -48.66 13.41 -13.35
N ASP A 258 -47.39 13.33 -12.97
CA ASP A 258 -46.23 13.14 -13.84
C ASP A 258 -45.61 11.76 -13.54
N GLY A 259 -45.95 10.77 -14.38
CA GLY A 259 -45.65 9.36 -14.09
C GLY A 259 -46.28 8.93 -12.76
N ASP A 260 -45.44 8.52 -11.80
CA ASP A 260 -45.85 8.14 -10.44
C ASP A 260 -45.87 9.33 -9.45
N GLY A 261 -45.45 10.52 -9.87
CA GLY A 261 -45.37 11.70 -9.02
C GLY A 261 -46.58 12.61 -9.15
N LEU A 262 -47.17 13.02 -8.03
CA LEU A 262 -48.25 14.02 -8.01
C LEU A 262 -47.69 15.41 -8.34
N VAL A 263 -48.26 16.10 -9.34
CA VAL A 263 -47.93 17.50 -9.65
C VAL A 263 -48.79 18.43 -8.82
N ARG A 264 -50.12 18.21 -8.85
CA ARG A 264 -51.08 18.87 -7.97
C ARG A 264 -52.30 17.97 -7.75
N PRO A 265 -52.91 17.98 -6.56
CA PRO A 265 -54.14 17.24 -6.31
C PRO A 265 -55.31 17.82 -7.09
N ALA A 266 -56.32 16.99 -7.37
CA ALA A 266 -57.59 17.48 -7.88
C ALA A 266 -58.39 18.09 -6.73
N ARG A 267 -58.92 19.31 -6.90
CA ARG A 267 -59.76 19.93 -5.87
C ARG A 267 -61.20 19.54 -6.12
N VAL A 268 -61.79 18.85 -5.16
CA VAL A 268 -63.05 18.10 -5.34
C VAL A 268 -64.07 18.41 -4.26
N LEU A 269 -65.34 18.23 -4.59
CA LEU A 269 -66.45 18.18 -3.64
C LEU A 269 -66.87 16.72 -3.46
N ILE A 270 -66.98 16.27 -2.22
CA ILE A 270 -67.32 14.89 -1.87
C ILE A 270 -68.84 14.76 -1.72
N SER A 271 -69.41 13.66 -2.21
CA SER A 271 -70.82 13.34 -2.02
C SER A 271 -71.12 12.98 -0.56
N THR A 272 -72.15 13.59 0.02
CA THR A 272 -72.76 13.15 1.29
C THR A 272 -73.92 12.17 1.08
N GLY A 273 -74.09 11.67 -0.15
CA GLY A 273 -75.27 10.92 -0.55
C GLY A 273 -76.49 11.83 -0.79
N PRO A 274 -77.67 11.23 -1.03
CA PRO A 274 -78.90 11.96 -1.27
C PRO A 274 -79.28 12.80 -0.05
N THR A 275 -79.83 13.99 -0.29
CA THR A 275 -80.25 14.87 0.82
C THR A 275 -81.50 14.30 1.47
N ASP A 276 -81.36 13.66 2.63
CA ASP A 276 -82.51 13.34 3.49
C ASP A 276 -83.16 14.63 3.98
N SER A 277 -84.13 15.11 3.21
CA SER A 277 -84.95 16.28 3.50
C SER A 277 -86.01 15.98 4.57
N GLN A 278 -85.61 15.31 5.67
CA GLN A 278 -86.50 14.97 6.78
C GLN A 278 -86.07 15.45 8.18
N THR A 279 -84.94 16.15 8.35
CA THR A 279 -84.51 16.62 9.69
C THR A 279 -84.67 18.13 9.92
N ALA A 280 -85.57 18.80 9.17
CA ALA A 280 -85.85 20.24 9.32
C ALA A 280 -87.22 20.59 9.94
N VAL A 281 -87.95 19.61 10.50
CA VAL A 281 -89.19 19.87 11.27
C VAL A 281 -89.15 19.08 12.57
N SER A 282 -88.34 19.53 13.54
CA SER A 282 -88.49 19.23 14.99
C SER A 282 -87.41 19.96 15.78
N ARG A 283 -87.58 21.27 16.03
CA ARG A 283 -87.09 21.95 17.23
C ARG A 283 -87.86 23.24 17.46
#